data_AF-A0A8T5M333-F1
#
_entry.id   AF-A0A8T5M333-F1
#
_cell.length_a   1.000
_cell.length_b   1.000
_cell.length_c   1.000
_cell.angle_alpha   90.00
_cell.angle_beta   90.00
_cell.angle_gamma   90.00
#
_symmetry.space_group_name_H-M   'P 1'
#
loop_
_entity.id
_entity.type
_entity.pdbx_description
1 polymer ?
#
loop_
_entity_poly.entity_id
_entity_poly.type
_entity_poly.pdbx_seq_one_letter_code
_entity_poly.pdbx_strand_id
1 'polypeptide(L)'
;MFRKGQMSVEHLFVLMLAVMIIIPGTSLFYHFSKNSNHQVISTQITRIGNEIITNAEVLHFLGEGSRMRLTLNFPGTMTSFRIINDEISINYTSYLGHSEAVFFPDVPIEGYHGDVILKDLIMPEEYFHTGIVNLILRNEGAAVVIWEEGTETP
;
A
#
# COMPACT_ATOMS: atom_id res chain seq x y z
N MET A 1 -37.60 -24.41 -48.32
CA MET A 1 -37.88 -24.15 -46.89
C MET A 1 -36.75 -24.63 -45.97
N PHE A 2 -36.10 -25.76 -46.25
CA PHE A 2 -35.03 -26.36 -45.42
C PHE A 2 -33.72 -25.54 -45.26
N ARG A 3 -33.37 -24.67 -46.22
CA ARG A 3 -32.14 -23.86 -46.15
C ARG A 3 -32.11 -22.87 -44.98
N LYS A 4 -33.25 -22.30 -44.58
CA LYS A 4 -33.30 -21.31 -43.49
C LYS A 4 -33.02 -21.96 -42.13
N GLY A 5 -33.57 -23.15 -41.88
CA GLY A 5 -33.30 -23.92 -40.67
C GLY A 5 -31.86 -24.38 -40.56
N GLN A 6 -31.27 -24.87 -41.66
CA GLN A 6 -29.85 -25.25 -41.69
C GLN A 6 -28.92 -24.06 -41.39
N MET A 7 -29.19 -22.89 -42.00
CA MET A 7 -28.41 -21.67 -41.74
C MET A 7 -28.52 -21.24 -40.27
N SER A 8 -29.71 -21.31 -39.65
CA SER A 8 -29.87 -20.99 -38.22
C SER A 8 -29.07 -21.93 -37.31
N VAL A 9 -28.97 -23.22 -37.66
CA VAL A 9 -28.19 -24.20 -36.89
C VAL A 9 -26.69 -23.92 -37.01
N GLU A 10 -26.19 -23.60 -38.20
CA GLU A 10 -24.77 -23.24 -38.39
C GLU A 10 -24.37 -22.00 -37.58
N HIS A 11 -25.24 -20.98 -37.50
CA HIS A 11 -25.00 -19.79 -36.67
C HIS A 11 -24.98 -20.12 -35.18
N LEU A 12 -25.84 -21.05 -34.72
CA LEU A 12 -25.82 -21.51 -33.33
C LEU A 12 -24.51 -22.23 -32.99
N PHE A 13 -23.94 -23.02 -33.90
CA PHE A 13 -22.64 -23.65 -33.69
C PHE A 13 -21.50 -22.63 -33.60
N VAL A 14 -21.49 -21.63 -34.48
CA VAL A 14 -20.51 -20.53 -34.40
C VAL A 14 -20.64 -19.78 -33.09
N LEU A 15 -21.87 -19.51 -32.64
CA LEU A 15 -22.12 -18.86 -31.35
C LEU A 15 -21.62 -19.70 -30.17
N MET A 16 -21.90 -21.02 -30.16
CA MET A 16 -21.41 -21.92 -29.12
C MET A 16 -19.88 -21.95 -29.06
N LEU A 17 -19.22 -22.02 -30.21
CA LEU A 17 -17.77 -22.00 -30.28
C LEU A 17 -17.20 -20.66 -29.80
N ALA A 18 -17.84 -19.54 -30.15
CA ALA A 18 -17.46 -18.22 -29.65
C ALA A 18 -17.58 -18.15 -28.11
N VAL A 19 -18.70 -18.60 -27.54
CA VAL A 19 -18.92 -18.61 -26.08
C VAL A 19 -17.93 -19.54 -25.38
N MET A 20 -17.62 -20.70 -25.96
CA MET A 20 -16.64 -21.67 -25.44
C MET A 20 -15.24 -21.06 -25.30
N ILE A 21 -14.87 -20.10 -26.17
CA ILE A 21 -13.59 -19.39 -26.10
C ILE A 21 -13.68 -18.18 -25.16
N ILE A 22 -14.78 -17.44 -25.19
CA ILE A 22 -14.96 -16.22 -24.40
C ILE A 22 -14.94 -16.52 -22.90
N ILE A 23 -15.65 -17.55 -22.44
CA ILE A 23 -15.74 -17.88 -21.01
C ILE A 23 -14.36 -18.09 -20.35
N PRO A 24 -13.49 -18.99 -20.84
CA PRO A 24 -12.16 -19.17 -20.25
C PRO A 24 -11.27 -17.94 -20.47
N GLY A 25 -11.41 -17.24 -21.60
CA GLY A 25 -10.66 -16.01 -21.86
C GLY A 25 -10.95 -14.90 -20.85
N THR A 26 -12.24 -14.66 -20.55
CA THR A 26 -12.66 -13.68 -19.54
C THR A 26 -12.22 -14.11 -18.14
N SER A 27 -12.30 -15.41 -17.81
CA SER A 27 -11.82 -15.91 -16.53
C SER A 27 -10.31 -15.68 -16.34
N LEU A 28 -9.50 -16.06 -17.33
CA LEU A 28 -8.05 -15.85 -17.30
C LEU A 28 -7.70 -14.36 -17.17
N PHE A 29 -8.37 -13.51 -17.95
CA PHE A 29 -8.19 -12.06 -17.88
C PHE A 29 -8.50 -11.53 -16.47
N TYR A 30 -9.61 -11.95 -15.88
CA TYR A 30 -10.00 -11.52 -14.54
C TYR A 30 -8.96 -11.92 -13.47
N HIS A 31 -8.44 -13.15 -13.53
CA HIS A 31 -7.39 -13.60 -12.62
C HIS A 31 -6.08 -12.80 -12.81
N PHE A 32 -5.69 -12.57 -14.06
CA PHE A 32 -4.50 -11.78 -14.38
C PHE A 32 -4.63 -10.34 -13.88
N SER A 33 -5.78 -9.68 -14.13
CA SER A 33 -6.03 -8.32 -13.67
C SER A 33 -5.96 -8.20 -12.16
N LYS A 34 -6.53 -9.16 -11.41
CA LYS A 34 -6.43 -9.18 -9.94
C LYS A 34 -4.99 -9.32 -9.45
N ASN A 35 -4.24 -10.24 -10.04
CA ASN A 35 -2.85 -10.48 -9.63
C ASN A 35 -1.95 -9.27 -9.93
N SER A 36 -2.12 -8.66 -11.10
CA SER A 36 -1.41 -7.44 -11.48
C SER A 36 -1.70 -6.29 -10.51
N ASN A 37 -2.98 -6.08 -10.14
CA ASN A 37 -3.34 -5.03 -9.20
C ASN A 37 -2.70 -5.23 -7.81
N HIS A 38 -2.67 -6.47 -7.31
CA HIS A 38 -1.99 -6.77 -6.05
C HIS A 38 -0.49 -6.50 -6.10
N GLN A 39 0.17 -6.88 -7.20
CA GLN A 39 1.60 -6.62 -7.37
C GLN A 39 1.92 -5.12 -7.40
N VAL A 40 1.07 -4.31 -8.04
CA VAL A 40 1.21 -2.85 -8.04
C VAL A 40 1.09 -2.29 -6.63
N ILE A 41 0.06 -2.70 -5.89
CA ILE A 41 -0.14 -2.28 -4.49
C ILE A 41 1.05 -2.69 -3.63
N SER A 42 1.45 -3.96 -3.65
CA SER A 42 2.56 -4.44 -2.83
C SER A 42 3.86 -3.70 -3.14
N THR A 43 4.14 -3.45 -4.42
CA THR A 43 5.32 -2.68 -4.85
C THR A 43 5.28 -1.25 -4.34
N GLN A 44 4.11 -0.61 -4.38
CA GLN A 44 3.94 0.74 -3.85
C GLN A 44 4.15 0.78 -2.33
N ILE A 45 3.60 -0.18 -1.58
CA ILE A 45 3.82 -0.31 -0.13
C ILE A 45 5.31 -0.50 0.19
N THR A 46 5.97 -1.40 -0.53
CA THR A 46 7.42 -1.65 -0.37
C THR A 46 8.23 -0.40 -0.65
N ARG A 47 7.90 0.34 -1.71
CA ARG A 47 8.57 1.61 -2.02
C ARG A 47 8.41 2.61 -0.87
N ILE A 48 7.19 2.78 -0.35
CA ILE A 48 6.91 3.71 0.76
C ILE A 48 7.72 3.34 2.00
N GLY A 49 7.66 2.08 2.43
CA GLY A 49 8.42 1.64 3.62
C GLY A 49 9.93 1.85 3.46
N ASN A 50 10.49 1.49 2.30
CA ASN A 50 11.92 1.72 2.01
C ASN A 50 12.28 3.20 1.95
N GLU A 51 11.41 4.05 1.42
CA GLU A 51 11.62 5.50 1.34
C GLU A 51 11.63 6.13 2.74
N ILE A 52 10.74 5.68 3.64
CA ILE A 52 10.76 6.11 5.04
C ILE A 52 12.06 5.68 5.71
N ILE A 53 12.46 4.41 5.60
CA ILE A 53 13.69 3.89 6.22
C ILE A 53 14.92 4.64 5.72
N THR A 54 15.07 4.76 4.39
CA THR A 54 16.25 5.41 3.79
C THR A 54 16.38 6.85 4.28
N ASN A 55 15.28 7.59 4.36
CA ASN A 55 15.32 8.97 4.84
C ASN A 55 15.51 9.08 6.36
N ALA A 56 14.98 8.14 7.14
CA ALA A 56 15.23 8.06 8.57
C ALA A 56 16.73 7.81 8.85
N GLU A 57 17.34 6.86 8.15
CA GLU A 57 18.77 6.59 8.26
C GLU A 57 19.61 7.81 7.89
N VAL A 58 19.31 8.45 6.76
CA VAL A 58 19.99 9.68 6.33
C VAL A 58 19.89 10.77 7.40
N LEU A 59 18.69 11.01 7.96
CA LEU A 59 18.50 11.99 9.03
C LEU A 59 19.25 11.64 10.31
N HIS A 60 19.27 10.37 10.67
CA HIS A 60 20.04 9.91 11.82
C HIS A 60 21.52 10.24 11.66
N PHE A 61 22.09 10.00 10.48
CA PHE A 61 23.49 10.33 10.17
C PHE A 61 23.77 11.84 10.04
N LEU A 62 22.79 12.67 9.68
CA LEU A 62 22.93 14.12 9.64
C LEU A 62 23.07 14.77 11.02
N GLY A 63 22.67 14.05 12.08
CA GLY A 63 22.78 14.49 13.47
C GLY A 63 21.52 15.15 14.03
N GLU A 64 21.55 15.39 15.33
CA GLU A 64 20.44 15.91 16.12
C GLU A 64 19.92 17.25 15.61
N GLY A 65 18.60 17.44 15.65
CA GLY A 65 17.92 18.65 15.18
C GLY A 65 17.74 18.72 13.66
N SER A 66 18.25 17.74 12.91
CA SER A 66 17.94 17.60 11.49
C SER A 66 16.46 17.20 11.30
N ARG A 67 15.84 17.75 10.23
CA ARG A 67 14.45 17.47 9.88
C ARG A 67 14.28 17.36 8.37
N MET A 68 13.38 16.50 7.94
CA MET A 68 13.01 16.33 6.54
C MET A 68 11.50 16.21 6.40
N ARG A 69 10.96 16.76 5.30
CA ARG A 69 9.59 16.52 4.89
C ARG A 69 9.59 15.46 3.80
N LEU A 70 8.75 14.45 3.96
CA LEU A 70 8.59 13.35 3.04
C LEU A 70 7.15 13.30 2.53
N THR A 71 6.96 13.47 1.22
CA THR A 71 5.63 13.43 0.61
C THR A 71 5.39 12.05 -0.01
N LEU A 72 4.48 11.28 0.59
CA LEU A 72 4.17 9.92 0.17
C LEU A 72 2.74 9.84 -0.36
N ASN A 73 2.50 8.95 -1.31
CA ASN A 73 1.17 8.64 -1.80
C ASN A 73 0.75 7.26 -1.29
N PHE A 74 -0.04 7.25 -0.21
CA PHE A 74 -0.56 6.02 0.37
C PHE A 74 -1.73 5.48 -0.46
N PRO A 75 -1.68 4.23 -0.93
CA PRO A 75 -2.78 3.65 -1.69
C PRO A 75 -4.03 3.53 -0.83
N GLY A 76 -5.20 3.68 -1.46
CA GLY A 76 -6.52 3.56 -0.82
C GLY A 76 -6.82 2.21 -0.15
N THR A 77 -5.95 1.22 -0.33
CA THR A 77 -6.06 -0.12 0.26
C THR A 77 -5.32 -0.26 1.58
N MET A 78 -4.51 0.73 2.00
CA MET A 78 -3.89 0.72 3.31
C MET A 78 -4.92 0.92 4.40
N THR A 79 -4.80 0.13 5.46
CA THR A 79 -5.72 0.13 6.60
C THR A 79 -5.04 0.65 7.86
N SER A 80 -3.74 0.45 8.03
CA SER A 80 -3.02 1.02 9.16
C SER A 80 -1.53 1.17 8.88
N PHE A 81 -0.93 2.18 9.51
CA PHE A 81 0.52 2.37 9.62
C PHE A 81 0.91 2.31 11.10
N ARG A 82 1.90 1.50 11.44
CA ARG A 82 2.33 1.27 12.81
C ARG A 82 3.83 1.29 12.92
N ILE A 83 4.34 1.79 14.04
CA ILE A 83 5.73 1.63 14.46
C ILE A 83 5.67 0.78 15.73
N ILE A 84 6.34 -0.37 15.76
CA ILE A 84 6.32 -1.31 16.88
C ILE A 84 7.74 -1.83 17.09
N ASN A 85 8.35 -1.61 18.25
CA ASN A 85 9.72 -2.05 18.56
C ASN A 85 10.75 -1.69 17.47
N ASP A 86 10.80 -0.44 17.02
CA ASP A 86 11.65 0.04 15.92
C ASP A 86 11.29 -0.54 14.52
N GLU A 87 10.23 -1.35 14.39
CA GLU A 87 9.76 -1.87 13.10
C GLU A 87 8.61 -1.04 12.54
N ILE A 88 8.58 -0.87 11.23
CA ILE A 88 7.45 -0.24 10.53
C ILE A 88 6.55 -1.35 10.00
N SER A 89 5.31 -1.41 10.48
CA SER A 89 4.27 -2.35 10.04
C SER A 89 3.18 -1.60 9.26
N ILE A 90 2.97 -2.02 8.01
CA ILE A 90 1.96 -1.48 7.11
C ILE A 90 0.95 -2.57 6.78
N ASN A 91 -0.29 -2.38 7.21
CA ASN A 91 -1.40 -3.25 6.83
C ASN A 91 -2.15 -2.70 5.62
N TYR A 92 -2.52 -3.61 4.73
CA TYR A 92 -3.33 -3.28 3.57
C TYR A 92 -4.24 -4.44 3.20
N THR A 93 -5.35 -4.11 2.55
CA THR A 93 -6.31 -5.11 2.05
C THR A 93 -6.05 -5.39 0.57
N SER A 94 -5.97 -6.66 0.22
CA SER A 94 -5.84 -7.13 -1.15
C SER A 94 -7.01 -8.06 -1.52
N TYR A 95 -7.04 -8.52 -2.78
CA TYR A 95 -8.02 -9.53 -3.20
C TYR A 95 -7.82 -10.89 -2.51
N LEU A 96 -6.65 -11.12 -1.88
CA LEU A 96 -6.33 -12.32 -1.11
C LEU A 96 -6.75 -12.19 0.37
N GLY A 97 -7.15 -10.99 0.81
CA GLY A 97 -7.47 -10.68 2.21
C GLY A 97 -6.53 -9.62 2.80
N HIS A 98 -6.36 -9.66 4.12
CA HIS A 98 -5.44 -8.77 4.82
C HIS A 98 -3.99 -9.21 4.62
N SER A 99 -3.15 -8.24 4.26
CA SER A 99 -1.72 -8.42 4.09
C SER A 99 -0.97 -7.40 4.96
N GLU A 100 0.20 -7.79 5.43
CA GLU A 100 1.10 -6.96 6.23
C GLU A 100 2.47 -6.89 5.56
N ALA A 101 3.03 -5.69 5.48
CA ALA A 101 4.41 -5.46 5.09
C ALA A 101 5.17 -4.90 6.29
N VAL A 102 6.24 -5.58 6.70
CA VAL A 102 7.08 -5.20 7.83
C VAL A 102 8.44 -4.77 7.32
N PHE A 103 8.94 -3.66 7.85
CA PHE A 103 10.23 -3.09 7.49
C PHE A 103 11.07 -2.85 8.73
N PHE A 104 12.38 -3.06 8.60
CA PHE A 104 13.35 -3.03 9.69
C PHE A 104 14.41 -1.97 9.39
N PRO A 105 14.30 -0.77 9.97
CA PRO A 105 15.33 0.26 9.89
C PRO A 105 16.55 -0.12 10.72
N ASP A 106 17.75 0.28 10.28
CA ASP A 106 18.99 0.10 11.04
C ASP A 106 19.18 1.18 12.14
N VAL A 107 18.24 2.11 12.26
CA VAL A 107 18.26 3.23 13.21
C VAL A 107 17.00 3.19 14.08
N PRO A 108 17.05 3.67 15.35
CA PRO A 108 15.87 3.72 16.19
C PRO A 108 14.80 4.65 15.61
N ILE A 109 13.55 4.19 15.56
CA ILE A 109 12.42 4.96 15.01
C ILE A 109 11.28 4.98 16.02
N GLU A 110 10.74 6.17 16.25
CA GLU A 110 9.59 6.37 17.12
C GLU A 110 8.49 7.13 16.36
N GLY A 111 7.24 6.88 16.73
CA GLY A 111 6.09 7.57 16.15
C GLY A 111 5.59 8.68 17.07
N TYR A 112 5.00 9.72 16.50
CA TYR A 112 4.32 10.75 17.29
C TYR A 112 2.80 10.58 17.21
N HIS A 113 2.11 10.72 18.34
CA HIS A 113 0.66 10.83 18.38
C HIS A 113 0.22 11.91 19.38
N GLY A 114 -0.41 12.96 18.89
CA GLY A 114 -0.81 14.10 19.74
C GLY A 114 0.41 14.84 20.26
N ASP A 115 0.68 14.77 21.56
CA ASP A 115 1.86 15.40 22.20
C ASP A 115 2.88 14.38 22.74
N VAL A 116 2.79 13.10 22.33
CA VAL A 116 3.57 12.01 22.92
C VAL A 116 4.34 11.26 21.85
N ILE A 117 5.65 11.08 22.11
CA ILE A 117 6.50 10.16 21.35
C ILE A 117 6.26 8.75 21.86
N LEU A 118 5.84 7.85 20.97
CA LEU A 118 5.51 6.47 21.25
C LEU A 118 6.45 5.55 20.50
N LYS A 119 7.09 4.64 21.23
CA LYS A 119 7.82 3.49 20.65
C LYS A 119 6.89 2.55 19.91
N ASP A 120 5.63 2.48 20.37
CA ASP A 120 4.56 1.72 19.74
C ASP A 120 3.47 2.68 19.29
N LEU A 121 3.61 3.19 18.06
CA LEU A 121 2.56 3.97 17.43
C LEU A 121 1.62 3.02 16.70
N ILE A 122 0.36 3.00 17.10
CA ILE A 122 -0.72 2.36 16.36
C ILE A 122 -1.63 3.46 15.85
N MET A 123 -1.55 3.81 14.56
CA MET A 123 -2.58 4.64 13.93
C MET A 123 -3.76 3.73 13.53
N PRO A 124 -4.94 3.84 14.17
CA PRO A 124 -6.12 3.09 13.78
C PRO A 124 -6.58 3.52 12.38
N GLU A 125 -7.34 2.64 11.72
CA GLU A 125 -7.91 2.85 10.39
C GLU A 125 -8.74 4.16 10.28
N GLU A 126 -9.32 4.62 11.39
CA GLU A 126 -10.10 5.86 11.48
C GLU A 126 -9.26 7.15 11.41
N TYR A 127 -7.96 7.07 11.71
CA TYR A 127 -7.04 8.20 11.72
C TYR A 127 -6.04 8.15 10.57
N PHE A 128 -6.06 7.08 9.76
CA PHE A 128 -5.16 6.92 8.63
C PHE A 128 -5.80 7.50 7.36
N HIS A 129 -5.16 8.52 6.79
CA HIS A 129 -5.61 9.12 5.54
C HIS A 129 -4.91 8.47 4.33
N THR A 130 -5.70 7.98 3.38
CA THR A 130 -5.20 7.50 2.10
C THR A 130 -5.02 8.65 1.11
N GLY A 131 -4.03 8.57 0.23
CA GLY A 131 -3.70 9.63 -0.73
C GLY A 131 -2.36 10.28 -0.45
N ILE A 132 -2.20 11.53 -0.86
CA ILE A 132 -0.95 12.27 -0.67
C ILE A 132 -0.88 12.75 0.78
N VAL A 133 0.09 12.24 1.53
CA VAL A 133 0.35 12.60 2.92
C VAL A 133 1.77 13.12 3.03
N ASN A 134 1.93 14.21 3.78
CA ASN A 134 3.24 14.75 4.11
C ASN A 134 3.62 14.25 5.50
N LEU A 135 4.67 13.45 5.57
CA LEU A 135 5.29 13.06 6.83
C LEU A 135 6.44 14.03 7.15
N ILE A 136 6.61 14.30 8.43
CA ILE A 136 7.79 14.97 8.95
C ILE A 136 8.61 13.92 9.69
N LEU A 137 9.90 13.89 9.37
CA LEU A 137 10.88 13.07 10.06
C LEU A 137 11.86 14.02 10.73
N ARG A 138 12.15 13.79 12.02
CA ARG A 138 13.12 14.60 12.77
C ARG A 138 14.00 13.72 13.64
N ASN A 139 15.28 14.07 13.69
CA ASN A 139 16.23 13.42 14.56
C ASN A 139 16.26 14.12 15.93
N GLU A 140 15.85 13.41 16.99
CA GLU A 140 15.91 13.87 18.39
C GLU A 140 17.15 13.32 19.12
N GLY A 141 18.20 12.96 18.38
CA GLY A 141 19.48 12.47 18.87
C GLY A 141 19.49 10.97 19.12
N ALA A 142 18.53 10.46 19.88
CA ALA A 142 18.44 9.02 20.21
C ALA A 142 17.63 8.21 19.19
N ALA A 143 16.67 8.84 18.50
CA ALA A 143 15.78 8.21 17.54
C ALA A 143 15.30 9.21 16.48
N VAL A 144 14.82 8.68 15.37
CA VAL A 144 14.09 9.45 14.37
C VAL A 144 12.60 9.37 14.68
N VAL A 145 12.00 10.52 14.95
CA VAL A 145 10.57 10.65 15.23
C VAL A 145 9.84 10.93 13.92
N ILE A 146 8.73 10.22 13.68
CA ILE A 146 7.91 10.32 12.46
C ILE A 146 6.49 10.73 12.82
N TRP A 147 5.93 11.70 12.09
CA TRP A 147 4.54 12.14 12.25
C TRP A 147 3.97 12.76 10.99
N GLU A 148 2.64 12.95 10.96
CA GLU A 148 1.94 13.60 9.86
C GLU A 148 1.98 15.13 10.01
N GLU A 149 2.28 15.83 8.92
CA GLU A 149 2.28 17.30 8.91
C GLU A 149 0.88 17.83 9.20
N GLY A 150 0.74 18.60 10.29
CA GLY A 150 -0.53 19.15 10.76
C GLY A 150 -1.10 18.46 12.01
N THR A 151 -0.47 17.40 12.52
CA THR A 151 -0.82 16.81 13.81
C THR A 151 0.01 17.37 14.98
N GLU A 152 0.85 18.38 14.75
CA GLU A 152 1.55 19.13 15.79
C GLU A 152 0.58 20.16 16.41
N THR A 153 0.31 20.07 17.72
CA THR A 153 -0.25 21.19 18.50
C THR A 153 0.89 22.16 18.87
N PRO A 154 0.67 23.50 18.77
CA PRO A 154 1.70 24.52 19.00
C PRO A 154 2.20 24.60 20.44
#